data_AF-A0A842I8J5-F1
#
_entry.id   AF-A0A842I8J5-F1
#
_cell.length_a   1.000
_cell.length_b   1.000
_cell.length_c   1.000
_cell.angle_alpha   90.00
_cell.angle_beta   90.00
_cell.angle_gamma   90.00
#
_symmetry.space_group_name_H-M   'P 1'
#
loop_
_entity.id
_entity.type
_entity.pdbx_description
1 polymer ?
#
loop_
_entity_poly.entity_id
_entity_poly.type
_entity_poly.pdbx_seq_one_letter_code
_entity_poly.pdbx_strand_id
1 'polypeptide(L)'
;MLPRRATLRPVFLVARAACSAPRPAQHARTDALKTVVIFGAKPGSALPAGDAIYAANAAIMDRESEAAGFAEKTVVASALVMAKGLIEGGPNDALYRRKLETVRHCGFDRLVLFADPGGRDLVNRARGLLEGGFAKGTTLYSVAERRALTRRIGGCGYPVTDASFFRQPLPVVARDWVEIQKLRLGWLLGQGHKDARAKYRPSTGLLALLVAIAENGPDAHYVLSGIGLAGRNEFLMGGEITRNKANRADALPKHVQADVILLQKLAGTHRLSTTEPELSPFVMMVKP
;
A
#
# COMPACT_ATOMS: atom_id res chain seq x y z
N MET A 1 5.78 -62.23 -6.57
CA MET A 1 6.11 -60.82 -6.90
C MET A 1 5.44 -59.92 -5.87
N LEU A 2 6.22 -59.34 -4.95
CA LEU A 2 5.74 -58.41 -3.92
C LEU A 2 6.17 -56.98 -4.28
N PRO A 3 5.32 -55.95 -4.08
CA PRO A 3 5.70 -54.58 -4.42
C PRO A 3 6.66 -54.01 -3.36
N ARG A 4 7.73 -53.37 -3.83
CA ARG A 4 8.72 -52.67 -3.00
C ARG A 4 8.08 -51.45 -2.32
N ARG A 5 8.19 -51.39 -0.99
CA ARG A 5 7.85 -50.21 -0.18
C ARG A 5 8.83 -49.06 -0.50
N ALA A 6 8.30 -47.91 -0.89
CA ALA A 6 9.08 -46.68 -1.02
C ALA A 6 9.32 -46.08 0.38
N THR A 7 10.59 -46.02 0.78
CA THR A 7 11.05 -45.32 1.97
C THR A 7 11.05 -43.81 1.74
N LEU A 8 10.17 -43.08 2.44
CA LEU A 8 10.19 -41.62 2.52
C LEU A 8 11.38 -41.19 3.40
N ARG A 9 12.30 -40.39 2.83
CA ARG A 9 13.35 -39.70 3.59
C ARG A 9 12.79 -38.39 4.17
N PRO A 10 13.09 -38.04 5.43
CA PRO A 10 12.73 -36.76 5.99
C PRO A 10 13.57 -35.64 5.36
N VAL A 11 12.91 -34.60 4.87
CA VAL A 11 13.54 -33.35 4.43
C VAL A 11 13.73 -32.47 5.66
N PHE A 12 14.97 -32.34 6.14
CA PHE A 12 15.32 -31.37 7.18
C PHE A 12 15.37 -29.97 6.57
N LEU A 13 14.47 -29.09 7.02
CA LEU A 13 14.46 -27.67 6.69
C LEU A 13 15.54 -26.97 7.52
N VAL A 14 16.70 -26.67 6.92
CA VAL A 14 17.75 -25.88 7.57
C VAL A 14 17.35 -24.40 7.51
N ALA A 15 16.95 -23.84 8.65
CA ALA A 15 16.77 -22.40 8.81
C ALA A 15 18.14 -21.71 8.75
N ARG A 16 18.44 -21.01 7.66
CA ARG A 16 19.59 -20.09 7.59
C ARG A 16 19.25 -18.84 8.40
N ALA A 17 19.89 -18.70 9.56
CA ALA A 17 19.97 -17.43 10.28
C ALA A 17 20.76 -16.42 9.42
N ALA A 18 20.10 -15.35 8.99
CA ALA A 18 20.77 -14.24 8.34
C ALA A 18 21.61 -13.48 9.38
N CYS A 19 22.92 -13.67 9.36
CA CYS A 19 23.86 -12.80 10.07
C CYS A 19 23.82 -11.42 9.40
N SER A 20 23.19 -10.46 10.06
CA SER A 20 23.22 -9.05 9.65
C SER A 20 24.61 -8.48 9.95
N ALA A 21 25.35 -8.12 8.91
CA ALA A 21 26.61 -7.38 9.06
C ALA A 21 26.35 -6.02 9.74
N PRO A 22 27.27 -5.53 10.60
CA PRO A 22 27.15 -4.23 11.24
C PRO A 22 27.14 -3.11 10.19
N ARG A 23 26.16 -2.20 10.31
CA ARG A 23 26.09 -1.01 9.46
C ARG A 23 27.29 -0.10 9.76
N PRO A 24 27.95 0.47 8.74
CA PRO A 24 29.01 1.44 8.96
C PRO A 24 28.46 2.67 9.70
N ALA A 25 29.25 3.16 10.65
CA ALA A 25 28.92 4.30 11.49
C ALA A 25 28.55 5.52 10.61
N GLN A 26 27.31 5.97 10.73
CA GLN A 26 26.85 7.20 10.11
C GLN A 26 27.44 8.38 10.88
N HIS A 27 28.19 9.23 10.17
CA HIS A 27 28.61 10.54 10.67
C HIS A 27 27.39 11.32 11.15
N ALA A 28 27.50 11.88 12.36
CA ALA A 28 26.50 12.72 13.00
C ALA A 28 26.14 13.91 12.10
N ARG A 29 25.08 13.77 11.31
CA ARG A 29 24.31 14.90 10.80
C ARG A 29 23.70 15.55 12.03
N THR A 30 23.76 16.87 12.14
CA THR A 30 22.89 17.63 13.04
C THR A 30 21.46 17.16 12.79
N ASP A 31 20.85 16.48 13.78
CA ASP A 31 19.63 15.66 13.67
C ASP A 31 18.37 16.50 13.39
N ALA A 32 18.32 17.17 12.24
CA ALA A 32 17.10 17.72 11.72
C ALA A 32 16.12 16.55 11.49
N LEU A 33 14.93 16.67 12.08
CA LEU A 33 13.87 15.69 11.99
C LEU A 33 13.51 15.43 10.52
N LYS A 34 13.79 14.21 10.01
CA LYS A 34 13.45 13.84 8.64
C LYS A 34 11.93 13.92 8.43
N THR A 35 11.50 14.65 7.41
CA THR A 35 10.10 14.80 7.01
C THR A 35 9.83 13.94 5.77
N VAL A 36 8.85 13.03 5.89
CA VAL A 36 8.48 12.06 4.86
C VAL A 36 7.04 12.29 4.44
N VAL A 37 6.82 12.60 3.17
CA VAL A 37 5.49 12.85 2.60
C VAL A 37 4.91 11.57 2.03
N ILE A 38 3.71 11.19 2.49
CA ILE A 38 2.95 10.08 1.91
C ILE A 38 1.86 10.68 1.04
N PHE A 39 2.00 10.50 -0.26
CA PHE A 39 1.19 11.21 -1.24
C PHE A 39 0.16 10.28 -1.91
N GLY A 40 -1.12 10.58 -1.69
CA GLY A 40 -2.27 9.90 -2.28
C GLY A 40 -2.87 10.66 -3.46
N ALA A 41 -3.86 10.06 -4.12
CA ALA A 41 -4.39 10.54 -5.40
C ALA A 41 -5.66 11.41 -5.28
N LYS A 42 -6.01 11.91 -4.09
CA LYS A 42 -7.17 12.79 -3.92
C LYS A 42 -6.94 14.09 -4.73
N PRO A 43 -7.90 14.52 -5.57
CA PRO A 43 -7.75 15.74 -6.35
C PRO A 43 -7.63 16.98 -5.46
N GLY A 44 -6.83 17.96 -5.89
CA GLY A 44 -6.69 19.25 -5.21
C GLY A 44 -5.90 19.22 -3.90
N SER A 45 -5.35 18.08 -3.49
CA SER A 45 -4.50 18.00 -2.30
C SER A 45 -3.22 18.79 -2.48
N ALA A 46 -2.69 19.40 -1.42
CA ALA A 46 -1.38 20.04 -1.47
C ALA A 46 -0.27 19.00 -1.69
N LEU A 47 0.93 19.42 -2.09
CA LEU A 47 2.14 18.58 -1.96
C LEU A 47 3.14 19.34 -1.10
N PRO A 48 3.17 19.12 0.22
CA PRO A 48 4.06 19.85 1.10
C PRO A 48 5.52 19.47 0.83
N ALA A 49 6.45 20.36 1.13
CA ALA A 49 7.88 20.06 1.06
C ALA A 49 8.28 18.97 2.08
N GLY A 50 9.34 18.21 1.77
CA GLY A 50 9.91 17.21 2.66
C GLY A 50 11.21 16.61 2.08
N ASP A 51 11.84 15.73 2.85
CA ASP A 51 13.09 15.07 2.46
C ASP A 51 12.85 13.88 1.54
N ALA A 52 11.73 13.17 1.77
CA ALA A 52 11.34 11.97 1.03
C ALA A 52 9.84 11.99 0.67
N ILE A 53 9.50 11.39 -0.47
CA ILE A 53 8.12 11.19 -0.92
C ILE A 53 7.84 9.72 -1.25
N TYR A 54 6.71 9.22 -0.74
CA TYR A 54 6.14 7.91 -1.06
C TYR A 54 4.78 8.11 -1.74
N ALA A 55 4.76 7.99 -3.06
CA ALA A 55 3.57 8.20 -3.88
C ALA A 55 2.75 6.92 -4.06
N ALA A 56 1.46 6.98 -3.77
CA ALA A 56 0.55 5.84 -3.88
C ALA A 56 0.03 5.64 -5.32
N ASN A 57 0.38 4.53 -5.96
CA ASN A 57 0.13 4.28 -7.38
C ASN A 57 0.66 5.46 -8.23
N ALA A 58 -0.17 6.01 -9.12
CA ALA A 58 0.15 7.19 -9.91
C ALA A 58 -0.38 8.48 -9.25
N ALA A 59 -0.23 8.64 -7.93
CA ALA A 59 -0.70 9.83 -7.22
C ALA A 59 -0.09 11.12 -7.76
N ILE A 60 1.15 11.04 -8.26
CA ILE A 60 1.92 12.17 -8.79
C ILE A 60 1.51 12.60 -10.21
N MET A 61 0.55 11.91 -10.81
CA MET A 61 0.09 12.19 -12.17
C MET A 61 -0.31 13.66 -12.30
N ASP A 62 0.27 14.35 -13.28
CA ASP A 62 0.10 15.79 -13.54
C ASP A 62 0.79 16.71 -12.52
N ARG A 63 1.64 16.15 -11.66
CA ARG A 63 2.36 16.82 -10.56
C ARG A 63 3.81 16.34 -10.42
N GLU A 64 4.35 15.75 -11.48
CA GLU A 64 5.71 15.21 -11.56
C GLU A 64 6.76 16.27 -11.19
N SER A 65 6.58 17.50 -11.67
CA SER A 65 7.50 18.62 -11.44
C SER A 65 7.54 19.07 -9.99
N GLU A 66 6.41 19.02 -9.28
CA GLU A 66 6.33 19.38 -7.86
C GLU A 66 7.11 18.39 -6.99
N ALA A 67 7.21 17.13 -7.41
CA ALA A 67 7.97 16.10 -6.72
C ALA A 67 9.50 16.18 -6.99
N ALA A 68 9.96 17.08 -7.87
CA ALA A 68 11.37 17.16 -8.26
C ALA A 68 12.30 17.55 -7.10
N GLY A 69 11.80 18.32 -6.12
CA GLY A 69 12.58 18.80 -4.99
C GLY A 69 12.88 17.75 -3.91
N PHE A 70 12.27 16.57 -3.95
CA PHE A 70 12.50 15.51 -2.97
C PHE A 70 13.79 14.74 -3.28
N ALA A 71 14.63 14.54 -2.25
CA ALA A 71 15.86 13.77 -2.38
C ALA A 71 15.61 12.27 -2.54
N GLU A 72 14.56 11.75 -1.90
CA GLU A 72 14.15 10.35 -2.00
C GLU A 72 12.74 10.24 -2.57
N LYS A 73 12.59 9.56 -3.71
CA LYS A 73 11.31 9.44 -4.43
C LYS A 73 10.97 7.98 -4.66
N THR A 74 9.91 7.50 -4.01
CA THR A 74 9.45 6.10 -4.10
C THR A 74 8.00 6.03 -4.55
N VAL A 75 7.72 5.24 -5.58
CA VAL A 75 6.36 4.86 -5.95
C VAL A 75 5.98 3.60 -5.18
N VAL A 76 4.81 3.59 -4.55
CA VAL A 76 4.23 2.41 -3.89
C VAL A 76 2.92 2.08 -4.59
N ALA A 77 2.85 0.98 -5.34
CA ALA A 77 1.72 0.68 -6.21
C ALA A 77 1.11 -0.72 -5.99
N SER A 78 -0.18 -0.84 -6.28
CA SER A 78 -0.84 -2.13 -6.46
C SER A 78 -0.51 -2.68 -7.83
N ALA A 79 0.04 -3.89 -7.89
CA ALA A 79 0.39 -4.50 -9.17
C ALA A 79 -0.86 -4.76 -10.03
N LEU A 80 -2.02 -5.05 -9.42
CA LEU A 80 -3.29 -5.17 -10.14
C LEU A 80 -3.75 -3.83 -10.73
N VAL A 81 -3.56 -2.71 -10.03
CA VAL A 81 -3.90 -1.38 -10.57
C VAL A 81 -3.05 -1.06 -11.79
N MET A 82 -1.76 -1.39 -11.76
CA MET A 82 -0.85 -1.24 -12.91
C MET A 82 -1.24 -2.17 -14.06
N ALA A 83 -1.56 -3.44 -13.75
CA ALA A 83 -1.96 -4.44 -14.74
C ALA A 83 -3.23 -4.07 -15.52
N LYS A 84 -4.15 -3.30 -14.91
CA LYS A 84 -5.34 -2.78 -15.62
C LYS A 84 -4.98 -1.82 -16.76
N GLY A 85 -3.83 -1.16 -16.70
CA GLY A 85 -3.35 -0.29 -17.78
C GLY A 85 -2.90 -1.06 -19.03
N LEU A 86 -2.80 -2.39 -18.96
CA LEU A 86 -2.46 -3.24 -20.10
C LEU A 86 -3.70 -3.80 -20.82
N ILE A 87 -4.91 -3.54 -20.33
CA ILE A 87 -6.16 -4.11 -20.84
C ILE A 87 -6.83 -3.10 -21.75
N GLU A 88 -6.77 -3.33 -23.06
CA GLU A 88 -7.43 -2.47 -24.03
C GLU A 88 -8.96 -2.64 -24.03
N GLY A 89 -9.70 -1.54 -24.19
CA GLY A 89 -11.17 -1.56 -24.30
C GLY A 89 -11.90 -1.83 -22.97
N GLY A 90 -11.18 -1.89 -21.86
CA GLY A 90 -11.75 -2.09 -20.52
C GLY A 90 -12.44 -0.84 -19.94
N PRO A 91 -13.22 -0.99 -18.85
CA PRO A 91 -13.78 0.15 -18.15
C PRO A 91 -12.69 1.08 -17.58
N ASN A 92 -12.76 2.37 -17.92
CA ASN A 92 -11.74 3.39 -17.57
C ASN A 92 -10.34 3.10 -18.12
N ASP A 93 -10.24 2.46 -19.29
CA ASP A 93 -8.99 2.12 -19.97
C ASP A 93 -8.01 3.32 -20.02
N ALA A 94 -8.47 4.48 -20.50
CA ALA A 94 -7.66 5.70 -20.59
C ALA A 94 -7.03 6.11 -19.23
N LEU A 95 -7.78 6.02 -18.14
CA LEU A 95 -7.28 6.32 -16.79
C LEU A 95 -6.19 5.33 -16.38
N TYR A 96 -6.42 4.02 -16.54
CA TYR A 96 -5.43 3.03 -16.10
C TYR A 96 -4.18 3.00 -16.98
N ARG A 97 -4.30 3.22 -18.29
CA ARG A 97 -3.16 3.44 -19.19
C ARG A 97 -2.34 4.64 -18.73
N ARG A 98 -2.99 5.79 -18.49
CA ARG A 98 -2.31 6.99 -18.00
C ARG A 98 -1.60 6.73 -16.67
N LYS A 99 -2.24 6.03 -15.73
CA LYS A 99 -1.60 5.66 -14.45
C LYS A 99 -0.34 4.81 -14.65
N LEU A 100 -0.39 3.83 -15.56
CA LEU A 100 0.75 2.97 -15.86
C LEU A 100 1.89 3.79 -16.48
N GLU A 101 1.58 4.62 -17.48
CA GLU A 101 2.56 5.49 -18.15
C GLU A 101 3.17 6.52 -17.20
N THR A 102 2.37 7.15 -16.34
CA THR A 102 2.88 8.03 -15.28
C THR A 102 3.88 7.31 -14.40
N VAL A 103 3.55 6.13 -13.87
CA VAL A 103 4.48 5.39 -13.00
C VAL A 103 5.76 5.01 -13.75
N ARG A 104 5.64 4.62 -15.02
CA ARG A 104 6.78 4.28 -15.87
C ARG A 104 7.72 5.46 -16.13
N HIS A 105 7.18 6.68 -16.23
CA HIS A 105 7.92 7.87 -16.66
C HIS A 105 8.11 8.95 -15.59
N CYS A 106 7.69 8.70 -14.34
CA CYS A 106 7.71 9.69 -13.26
C CYS A 106 9.11 10.16 -12.81
N GLY A 107 10.19 9.48 -13.20
CA GLY A 107 11.55 9.83 -12.78
C GLY A 107 11.81 9.60 -11.29
N PHE A 108 11.02 8.74 -10.65
CA PHE A 108 11.26 8.29 -9.27
C PHE A 108 12.33 7.22 -9.26
N ASP A 109 13.13 7.16 -8.20
CA ASP A 109 14.28 6.26 -8.16
C ASP A 109 13.88 4.82 -7.85
N ARG A 110 12.74 4.62 -7.17
CA ARG A 110 12.37 3.32 -6.62
C ARG A 110 10.89 3.01 -6.80
N LEU A 111 10.60 1.73 -7.02
CA LEU A 111 9.24 1.20 -7.08
C LEU A 111 9.05 0.10 -6.04
N VAL A 112 7.95 0.15 -5.32
CA VAL A 112 7.45 -0.91 -4.43
C VAL A 112 6.11 -1.39 -4.95
N LEU A 113 6.03 -2.65 -5.36
CA LEU A 113 4.82 -3.29 -5.86
C LEU A 113 4.24 -4.22 -4.80
N PHE A 114 2.93 -4.09 -4.54
CA PHE A 114 2.19 -5.10 -3.79
C PHE A 114 1.56 -6.10 -4.75
N ALA A 115 1.95 -7.37 -4.62
CA ALA A 115 1.36 -8.48 -5.36
C ALA A 115 -0.09 -8.67 -4.92
N ASP A 116 -1.03 -8.55 -5.86
CA ASP A 116 -2.44 -8.76 -5.60
C ASP A 116 -2.89 -10.17 -6.03
N PRO A 117 -3.91 -10.74 -5.38
CA PRO A 117 -4.50 -11.98 -5.83
C PRO A 117 -5.30 -11.75 -7.12
N GLY A 118 -4.92 -12.44 -8.19
CA GLY A 118 -5.63 -12.44 -9.49
C GLY A 118 -4.71 -12.13 -10.68
N GLY A 119 -5.13 -12.54 -11.88
CA GLY A 119 -4.49 -12.17 -13.15
C GLY A 119 -2.97 -12.28 -13.17
N ARG A 120 -2.41 -13.43 -12.73
CA ARG A 120 -0.97 -13.61 -12.50
C ARG A 120 -0.13 -13.17 -13.71
N ASP A 121 -0.56 -13.51 -14.90
CA ASP A 121 0.14 -13.17 -16.14
C ASP A 121 0.10 -11.67 -16.42
N LEU A 122 -1.04 -11.01 -16.22
CA LEU A 122 -1.16 -9.55 -16.38
C LEU A 122 -0.31 -8.80 -15.34
N VAL A 123 -0.31 -9.28 -14.09
CA VAL A 123 0.53 -8.74 -13.01
C VAL A 123 2.01 -8.91 -13.34
N ASN A 124 2.43 -10.08 -13.83
CA ASN A 124 3.81 -10.34 -14.24
C ASN A 124 4.21 -9.47 -15.43
N ARG A 125 3.33 -9.25 -16.41
CA ARG A 125 3.57 -8.34 -17.54
C ARG A 125 3.76 -6.91 -17.08
N ALA A 126 2.88 -6.40 -16.21
CA ALA A 126 3.01 -5.04 -15.67
C ALA A 126 4.31 -4.88 -14.87
N ARG A 127 4.67 -5.91 -14.08
CA ARG A 127 5.94 -5.93 -13.34
C ARG A 127 7.14 -5.86 -14.28
N GLY A 128 7.19 -6.72 -15.30
CA GLY A 128 8.29 -6.74 -16.27
C GLY A 128 8.42 -5.43 -17.06
N LEU A 129 7.31 -4.74 -17.31
CA LEU A 129 7.30 -3.43 -17.99
C LEU A 129 7.88 -2.31 -17.10
N LEU A 130 7.76 -2.44 -15.77
CA LEU A 130 8.19 -1.43 -14.81
C LEU A 130 9.60 -1.67 -14.24
N GLU A 131 10.09 -2.91 -14.20
CA GLU A 131 11.34 -3.30 -13.52
C GLU A 131 12.59 -2.50 -13.96
N GLY A 132 12.65 -2.01 -15.20
CA GLY A 132 13.78 -1.24 -15.75
C GLY A 132 13.72 0.28 -15.58
N GLY A 133 12.62 0.84 -15.05
CA GLY A 133 12.41 2.29 -14.98
C GLY A 133 12.97 2.98 -13.73
N PHE A 134 13.50 2.22 -12.75
CA PHE A 134 13.79 2.72 -11.41
C PHE A 134 15.25 2.44 -11.02
N ALA A 135 16.06 3.50 -10.86
CA ALA A 135 17.50 3.40 -10.62
C ALA A 135 17.91 2.63 -9.34
N LYS A 136 17.10 2.72 -8.27
CA LYS A 136 17.26 1.98 -7.00
C LYS A 136 16.48 0.65 -7.01
N GLY A 137 15.94 0.25 -8.15
CA GLY A 137 15.28 -1.03 -8.38
C GLY A 137 13.81 -1.08 -7.96
N THR A 138 13.25 -2.28 -8.16
CA THR A 138 11.85 -2.59 -7.86
C THR A 138 11.76 -3.66 -6.77
N THR A 139 10.98 -3.41 -5.71
CA THR A 139 10.70 -4.37 -4.65
C THR A 139 9.29 -4.93 -4.81
N LEU A 140 9.12 -6.25 -4.72
CA LEU A 140 7.81 -6.90 -4.76
C LEU A 140 7.44 -7.45 -3.37
N TYR A 141 6.36 -6.93 -2.79
CA TYR A 141 5.74 -7.44 -1.57
C TYR A 141 4.62 -8.43 -1.91
N SER A 142 4.77 -9.68 -1.49
CA SER A 142 3.71 -10.67 -1.47
C SER A 142 2.56 -10.26 -0.53
N VAL A 143 1.41 -10.95 -0.63
CA VAL A 143 0.31 -10.79 0.33
C VAL A 143 0.75 -11.17 1.75
N ALA A 144 1.64 -12.15 1.90
CA ALA A 144 2.19 -12.53 3.20
C ALA A 144 3.07 -11.42 3.81
N GLU A 145 3.94 -10.81 3.01
CA GLU A 145 4.80 -9.71 3.47
C GLU A 145 3.98 -8.45 3.77
N ARG A 146 2.96 -8.13 2.96
CA ARG A 146 2.00 -7.06 3.24
C ARG A 146 1.34 -7.26 4.60
N ARG A 147 0.84 -8.47 4.87
CA ARG A 147 0.26 -8.84 6.17
C ARG A 147 1.25 -8.68 7.31
N ALA A 148 2.47 -9.14 7.13
CA ALA A 148 3.53 -9.03 8.12
C ALA A 148 3.86 -7.56 8.41
N LEU A 149 3.96 -6.73 7.36
CA LEU A 149 4.19 -5.30 7.45
C LEU A 149 3.07 -4.59 8.23
N THR A 150 1.80 -4.86 7.88
CA THR A 150 0.64 -4.31 8.61
C THR A 150 0.62 -4.72 10.08
N ARG A 151 0.95 -5.98 10.40
CA ARG A 151 0.99 -6.45 11.79
C ARG A 151 2.13 -5.83 12.57
N ARG A 152 3.34 -5.80 11.99
CA ARG A 152 4.57 -5.35 12.65
C ARG A 152 4.58 -3.84 12.88
N ILE A 153 4.23 -3.05 11.86
CA ILE A 153 4.28 -1.58 11.92
C ILE A 153 2.93 -1.00 12.35
N GLY A 154 1.84 -1.51 11.79
CA GLY A 154 0.49 -1.01 12.08
C GLY A 154 -0.09 -1.41 13.44
N GLY A 155 0.53 -2.38 14.13
CA GLY A 155 0.06 -2.85 15.44
C GLY A 155 -1.36 -3.41 15.40
N CYS A 156 -1.80 -3.93 14.25
CA CYS A 156 -3.15 -4.45 14.05
C CYS A 156 -3.16 -5.81 13.34
N GLY A 157 -4.28 -6.52 13.46
CA GLY A 157 -4.49 -7.76 12.72
C GLY A 157 -4.54 -7.53 11.22
N TYR A 158 -4.41 -8.62 10.47
CA TYR A 158 -4.78 -8.66 9.05
C TYR A 158 -5.68 -9.89 8.88
N PRO A 159 -6.94 -9.75 8.43
CA PRO A 159 -7.62 -8.51 8.01
C PRO A 159 -7.73 -7.46 9.12
N VAL A 160 -7.75 -6.18 8.75
CA VAL A 160 -7.80 -5.05 9.72
C VAL A 160 -9.22 -4.89 10.23
N THR A 161 -9.39 -5.08 11.54
CA THR A 161 -10.66 -4.98 12.26
C THR A 161 -10.40 -4.49 13.68
N ASP A 162 -11.40 -3.88 14.30
CA ASP A 162 -11.40 -3.40 15.68
C ASP A 162 -12.76 -3.66 16.36
N ALA A 163 -13.02 -3.05 17.52
CA ALA A 163 -14.29 -3.16 18.21
C ALA A 163 -15.49 -2.65 17.38
N SER A 164 -15.28 -1.71 16.45
CA SER A 164 -16.34 -1.23 15.55
C SER A 164 -16.90 -2.32 14.64
N PHE A 165 -16.12 -3.40 14.38
CA PHE A 165 -16.57 -4.54 13.58
C PHE A 165 -17.88 -5.13 14.14
N PHE A 166 -17.98 -5.28 15.46
CA PHE A 166 -19.14 -5.88 16.12
C PHE A 166 -20.34 -4.92 16.29
N ARG A 167 -20.19 -3.64 15.91
CA ARG A 167 -21.29 -2.65 15.91
C ARG A 167 -22.11 -2.67 14.62
N GLN A 168 -21.72 -3.47 13.63
CA GLN A 168 -22.45 -3.65 12.38
C GLN A 168 -23.70 -4.53 12.59
N PRO A 169 -24.69 -4.50 11.68
CA PRO A 169 -25.83 -5.41 11.73
C PRO A 169 -25.39 -6.88 11.84
N LEU A 170 -26.02 -7.65 12.73
CA LEU A 170 -25.65 -9.05 12.99
C LEU A 170 -25.48 -9.93 11.73
N PRO A 171 -26.34 -9.83 10.69
CA PRO A 171 -26.14 -10.61 9.47
C PRO A 171 -24.84 -10.28 8.74
N VAL A 172 -24.42 -9.00 8.79
CA VAL A 172 -23.17 -8.53 8.20
C VAL A 172 -21.98 -9.07 8.99
N VAL A 173 -22.01 -8.93 10.31
CA VAL A 173 -20.98 -9.45 11.23
C VAL A 173 -20.78 -10.94 11.03
N ALA A 174 -21.87 -11.73 11.05
CA ALA A 174 -21.80 -13.18 10.93
C ALA A 174 -21.18 -13.62 9.58
N ARG A 175 -21.66 -13.06 8.47
CA ARG A 175 -21.13 -13.34 7.13
C ARG A 175 -19.64 -13.01 7.04
N ASP A 176 -19.27 -11.82 7.47
CA ASP A 176 -17.90 -11.32 7.35
C ASP A 176 -16.95 -12.05 8.31
N TRP A 177 -17.42 -12.42 9.49
CA TRP A 177 -16.65 -13.22 10.45
C TRP A 177 -16.32 -14.59 9.86
N VAL A 178 -17.30 -15.29 9.30
CA VAL A 178 -17.08 -16.59 8.62
C VAL A 178 -16.05 -16.46 7.52
N GLU A 179 -16.12 -15.41 6.71
CA GLU A 179 -15.14 -15.16 5.65
C GLU A 179 -13.74 -14.90 6.20
N ILE A 180 -13.62 -14.06 7.24
CA ILE A 180 -12.34 -13.77 7.89
C ILE A 180 -11.73 -15.05 8.46
N GLN A 181 -12.52 -15.92 9.10
CA GLN A 181 -12.01 -17.19 9.62
C GLN A 181 -11.60 -18.15 8.51
N LYS A 182 -12.41 -18.27 7.44
CA LYS A 182 -12.03 -19.08 6.26
C LYS A 182 -10.72 -18.61 5.64
N LEU A 183 -10.53 -17.29 5.55
CA LEU A 183 -9.30 -16.69 5.03
C LEU A 183 -8.10 -17.00 5.95
N ARG A 184 -8.26 -16.85 7.26
CA ARG A 184 -7.22 -17.17 8.25
C ARG A 184 -6.82 -18.65 8.20
N LEU A 185 -7.80 -19.54 8.15
CA LEU A 185 -7.55 -20.98 8.02
C LEU A 185 -6.84 -21.29 6.70
N GLY A 186 -7.30 -20.69 5.59
CA GLY A 186 -6.64 -20.81 4.29
C GLY A 186 -5.17 -20.43 4.35
N TRP A 187 -4.81 -19.36 5.06
CA TRP A 187 -3.42 -18.96 5.25
C TRP A 187 -2.58 -19.98 6.02
N LEU A 188 -3.15 -20.62 7.04
CA LEU A 188 -2.49 -21.71 7.77
C LEU A 188 -2.27 -22.94 6.88
N LEU A 189 -3.20 -23.18 5.95
CA LEU A 189 -3.16 -24.28 4.98
C LEU A 189 -2.41 -23.93 3.67
N GLY A 190 -1.49 -22.96 3.71
CA GLY A 190 -0.64 -22.62 2.57
C GLY A 190 -1.26 -21.72 1.49
N GLN A 191 -2.49 -21.22 1.67
CA GLN A 191 -3.14 -20.27 0.75
C GLN A 191 -2.75 -18.81 1.03
N GLY A 192 -1.48 -18.56 1.37
CA GLY A 192 -0.95 -17.26 1.76
C GLY A 192 -1.04 -16.17 0.68
N HIS A 193 -1.33 -16.55 -0.57
CA HIS A 193 -1.56 -15.65 -1.70
C HIS A 193 -2.95 -15.01 -1.70
N LYS A 194 -3.92 -15.54 -0.93
CA LYS A 194 -5.26 -14.97 -0.82
C LYS A 194 -5.24 -13.73 0.06
N ASP A 195 -5.87 -12.66 -0.39
CA ASP A 195 -5.94 -11.39 0.33
C ASP A 195 -7.31 -11.18 0.98
N ALA A 196 -7.38 -10.24 1.93
CA ALA A 196 -8.61 -9.80 2.54
C ALA A 196 -9.47 -8.99 1.55
N ARG A 197 -10.79 -8.97 1.78
CA ARG A 197 -11.68 -8.05 1.06
C ARG A 197 -11.22 -6.61 1.23
N ALA A 198 -11.46 -5.79 0.21
CA ALA A 198 -11.04 -4.39 0.17
C ALA A 198 -11.44 -3.59 1.42
N LYS A 199 -12.60 -3.86 2.04
CA LYS A 199 -13.04 -3.18 3.28
C LYS A 199 -12.16 -3.42 4.51
N TYR A 200 -11.44 -4.54 4.57
CA TYR A 200 -10.56 -4.93 5.69
C TYR A 200 -9.08 -4.87 5.33
N ARG A 201 -8.77 -4.28 4.18
CA ARG A 201 -7.42 -4.16 3.65
C ARG A 201 -7.06 -2.68 3.61
N PRO A 202 -5.88 -2.28 4.12
CA PRO A 202 -5.40 -0.91 3.96
C PRO A 202 -5.33 -0.52 2.49
N SER A 203 -5.61 0.74 2.19
CA SER A 203 -5.41 1.29 0.85
C SER A 203 -3.93 1.36 0.50
N THR A 204 -3.61 1.55 -0.79
CA THR A 204 -2.22 1.76 -1.21
C THR A 204 -1.57 2.96 -0.53
N GLY A 205 -2.32 4.03 -0.21
CA GLY A 205 -1.79 5.17 0.53
C GLY A 205 -1.33 4.80 1.94
N LEU A 206 -2.12 4.01 2.66
CA LEU A 206 -1.73 3.52 3.98
C LEU A 206 -0.63 2.45 3.91
N LEU A 207 -0.62 1.61 2.88
CA LEU A 207 0.50 0.71 2.65
C LEU A 207 1.79 1.48 2.34
N ALA A 208 1.72 2.61 1.64
CA ALA A 208 2.85 3.49 1.38
C ALA A 208 3.38 4.10 2.69
N LEU A 209 2.50 4.53 3.60
CA LEU A 209 2.88 4.96 4.94
C LEU A 209 3.61 3.84 5.71
N LEU A 210 3.11 2.61 5.69
CA LEU A 210 3.76 1.49 6.38
C LEU A 210 5.15 1.17 5.81
N VAL A 211 5.31 1.24 4.48
CA VAL A 211 6.62 1.08 3.81
C VAL A 211 7.55 2.21 4.22
N ALA A 212 7.07 3.45 4.20
CA ALA A 212 7.85 4.62 4.60
C ALA A 212 8.33 4.51 6.05
N ILE A 213 7.47 4.08 6.98
CA ILE A 213 7.84 3.86 8.39
C ILE A 213 8.90 2.76 8.52
N ALA A 214 8.75 1.65 7.79
CA ALA A 214 9.71 0.55 7.85
C ALA A 214 11.11 0.95 7.36
N GLU A 215 11.21 1.98 6.52
CA GLU A 215 12.46 2.41 5.88
C GLU A 215 13.09 3.63 6.55
N ASN A 216 12.28 4.57 7.03
CA ASN A 216 12.73 5.83 7.62
C ASN A 216 12.74 5.81 9.15
N GLY A 217 12.15 4.78 9.76
CA GLY A 217 12.15 4.60 11.22
C GLY A 217 11.04 5.37 11.94
N PRO A 218 10.77 5.04 13.21
CA PRO A 218 9.65 5.61 13.96
C PRO A 218 9.82 7.10 14.27
N ASP A 219 11.06 7.60 14.26
CA ASP A 219 11.39 8.97 14.69
C ASP A 219 11.13 10.03 13.62
N ALA A 220 10.96 9.65 12.34
CA ALA A 220 10.65 10.60 11.28
C ALA A 220 9.24 11.21 11.45
N HIS A 221 9.05 12.40 10.88
CA HIS A 221 7.74 13.03 10.77
C HIS A 221 7.07 12.65 9.45
N TYR A 222 5.87 12.06 9.52
CA TYR A 222 5.14 11.60 8.34
C TYR A 222 3.96 12.52 8.06
N VAL A 223 3.96 13.14 6.88
CA VAL A 223 2.90 14.05 6.42
C VAL A 223 2.03 13.32 5.41
N LEU A 224 0.76 13.10 5.76
CA LEU A 224 -0.24 12.51 4.88
C LEU A 224 -0.85 13.60 4.00
N SER A 225 -0.80 13.42 2.70
CA SER A 225 -1.42 14.36 1.77
C SER A 225 -2.03 13.61 0.60
N GLY A 226 -3.22 13.99 0.13
CA GLY A 226 -3.88 13.22 -0.93
C GLY A 226 -4.54 11.92 -0.46
N ILE A 227 -4.57 11.65 0.84
CA ILE A 227 -5.17 10.45 1.43
C ILE A 227 -6.48 10.84 2.11
N GLY A 228 -7.60 10.53 1.47
CA GLY A 228 -8.94 10.85 1.99
C GLY A 228 -9.76 9.64 2.46
N LEU A 229 -10.73 9.91 3.33
CA LEU A 229 -11.89 9.07 3.63
C LEU A 229 -13.04 9.29 2.63
N ALA A 230 -13.14 10.49 2.06
CA ALA A 230 -14.09 10.87 1.03
C ALA A 230 -13.41 11.01 -0.35
N GLY A 231 -14.20 11.10 -1.43
CA GLY A 231 -13.68 11.39 -2.78
C GLY A 231 -12.72 10.33 -3.36
N ARG A 232 -12.64 9.13 -2.78
CA ARG A 232 -11.61 8.12 -3.11
C ARG A 232 -11.68 7.52 -4.53
N ASN A 233 -12.73 7.85 -5.27
CA ASN A 233 -12.94 7.43 -6.65
C ASN A 233 -12.72 8.58 -7.64
N GLU A 234 -12.36 9.75 -7.16
CA GLU A 234 -12.08 10.95 -7.94
C GLU A 234 -10.57 11.04 -8.19
N PHE A 235 -10.19 11.38 -9.40
CA PHE A 235 -8.80 11.51 -9.84
C PHE A 235 -8.68 12.75 -10.73
N LEU A 236 -7.59 13.50 -10.58
CA LEU A 236 -7.26 14.56 -11.52
C LEU A 236 -6.74 13.93 -12.82
N MET A 237 -7.25 14.33 -13.97
CA MET A 237 -6.76 13.85 -15.26
C MET A 237 -6.86 14.98 -16.29
N GLY A 238 -5.72 15.54 -16.69
CA GLY A 238 -5.71 16.64 -17.68
C GLY A 238 -6.42 17.91 -17.17
N GLY A 239 -6.32 18.18 -15.87
CA GLY A 239 -6.97 19.33 -15.23
C GLY A 239 -8.42 19.09 -14.80
N GLU A 240 -9.04 17.97 -15.17
CA GLU A 240 -10.44 17.67 -14.82
C GLU A 240 -10.57 16.54 -13.80
N ILE A 241 -11.60 16.62 -12.94
CA ILE A 241 -11.92 15.56 -11.98
C ILE A 241 -12.67 14.43 -12.69
N THR A 242 -12.01 13.28 -12.84
CA THR A 242 -12.60 12.06 -13.38
C THR A 242 -13.00 11.10 -12.26
N ARG A 243 -14.22 10.57 -12.33
CA ARG A 243 -14.74 9.53 -11.42
C ARG A 243 -14.56 8.14 -11.99
N ASN A 244 -13.96 7.24 -11.22
CA ASN A 244 -13.96 5.82 -11.52
C ASN A 244 -15.36 5.24 -11.26
N LYS A 245 -16.15 5.07 -12.33
CA LYS A 245 -17.56 4.61 -12.32
C LYS A 245 -17.76 3.17 -11.81
N ALA A 246 -16.69 2.45 -11.45
CA ALA A 246 -16.75 1.03 -11.11
C ALA A 246 -17.33 0.69 -9.72
N ASN A 247 -17.77 1.67 -8.92
CA ASN A 247 -18.41 1.42 -7.64
C ASN A 247 -19.91 1.70 -7.74
N ARG A 248 -20.73 0.66 -7.47
CA ARG A 248 -22.18 0.83 -7.24
C ARG A 248 -22.40 1.73 -6.03
N ALA A 249 -23.45 2.55 -6.06
CA ALA A 249 -23.79 3.50 -4.99
C ALA A 249 -23.93 2.83 -3.61
N ASP A 250 -24.30 1.54 -3.56
CA ASP A 250 -24.57 0.81 -2.32
C ASP A 250 -23.36 0.04 -1.75
N ALA A 251 -22.18 0.14 -2.38
CA ALA A 251 -20.99 -0.56 -1.90
C ALA A 251 -20.33 0.23 -0.76
N LEU A 252 -20.15 -0.40 0.41
CA LEU A 252 -19.37 0.14 1.52
C LEU A 252 -18.04 0.74 0.99
N PRO A 253 -17.62 1.93 1.46
CA PRO A 253 -16.40 2.57 0.99
C PRO A 253 -15.21 1.63 1.13
N LYS A 254 -14.59 1.29 -0.01
CA LYS A 254 -13.40 0.40 -0.02
C LYS A 254 -12.31 1.02 0.85
N HIS A 255 -11.63 0.19 1.64
CA HIS A 255 -10.48 0.55 2.48
C HIS A 255 -10.72 1.51 3.65
N VAL A 256 -11.78 2.32 3.65
CA VAL A 256 -11.97 3.41 4.64
C VAL A 256 -11.90 2.92 6.08
N GLN A 257 -12.63 1.85 6.42
CA GLN A 257 -12.61 1.31 7.80
C GLN A 257 -11.21 0.84 8.20
N ALA A 258 -10.52 0.09 7.32
CA ALA A 258 -9.17 -0.38 7.57
C ALA A 258 -8.17 0.77 7.71
N ASP A 259 -8.30 1.80 6.88
CA ASP A 259 -7.44 3.00 6.93
C ASP A 259 -7.64 3.77 8.24
N VAL A 260 -8.88 3.99 8.68
CA VAL A 260 -9.18 4.70 9.95
C VAL A 260 -8.58 3.95 11.15
N ILE A 261 -8.82 2.63 11.25
CA ILE A 261 -8.29 1.80 12.34
C ILE A 261 -6.75 1.87 12.37
N LEU A 262 -6.14 1.81 11.19
CA LEU A 262 -4.69 1.83 11.06
C LEU A 262 -4.11 3.21 11.41
N LEU A 263 -4.72 4.29 10.92
CA LEU A 263 -4.31 5.66 11.23
C LEU A 263 -4.38 5.95 12.73
N GLN A 264 -5.46 5.57 13.40
CA GLN A 264 -5.60 5.74 14.85
C GLN A 264 -4.46 5.07 15.64
N LYS A 265 -4.08 3.85 15.24
CA LYS A 265 -2.97 3.12 15.87
C LYS A 265 -1.62 3.74 15.59
N LEU A 266 -1.38 4.12 14.34
CA LEU A 266 -0.12 4.74 13.93
C LEU A 266 0.06 6.13 14.55
N ALA A 267 -0.99 6.94 14.65
CA ALA A 267 -0.95 8.26 15.27
C ALA A 267 -0.59 8.21 16.77
N GLY A 268 -0.94 7.11 17.47
CA GLY A 268 -0.53 6.90 18.86
C GLY A 268 0.93 6.49 19.04
N THR A 269 1.65 6.18 17.97
CA THR A 269 3.01 5.61 18.02
C THR A 269 4.03 6.33 17.12
N HIS A 270 3.57 7.18 16.21
CA HIS A 270 4.38 7.87 15.21
C HIS A 270 3.96 9.33 15.10
N ARG A 271 4.89 10.20 14.69
CA ARG A 271 4.59 11.60 14.41
C ARG A 271 3.88 11.71 13.07
N LEU A 272 2.55 11.71 13.11
CA LEU A 272 1.70 11.84 11.93
C LEU A 272 1.04 13.21 11.86
N SER A 273 1.05 13.78 10.66
CA SER A 273 0.27 14.96 10.35
C SER A 273 -0.43 14.83 8.99
N THR A 274 -1.36 15.72 8.69
CA THR A 274 -2.17 15.67 7.46
C THR A 274 -2.48 17.04 6.90
N THR A 275 -2.65 17.11 5.58
CA THR A 275 -3.25 18.27 4.89
C THR A 275 -4.77 18.13 4.72
N GLU A 276 -5.34 16.98 5.07
CA GLU A 276 -6.73 16.63 4.80
C GLU A 276 -7.62 16.90 6.04
N PRO A 277 -8.57 17.85 5.98
CA PRO A 277 -9.39 18.21 7.14
C PRO A 277 -10.18 17.04 7.73
N GLU A 278 -10.65 16.13 6.88
CA GLU A 278 -11.40 14.93 7.29
C GLU A 278 -10.56 13.91 8.09
N LEU A 279 -9.23 14.04 8.07
CA LEU A 279 -8.33 13.23 8.87
C LEU A 279 -7.94 13.89 10.21
N SER A 280 -8.29 15.16 10.43
CA SER A 280 -7.99 15.89 11.67
C SER A 280 -8.44 15.23 12.98
N PRO A 281 -9.51 14.40 13.03
CA PRO A 281 -9.84 13.66 14.25
C PRO A 281 -8.83 12.54 14.60
N PHE A 282 -7.94 12.19 13.69
CA PHE A 282 -7.01 11.07 13.83
C PHE A 282 -5.54 11.49 13.85
N VAL A 283 -5.18 12.62 13.22
CA VAL A 283 -3.81 13.08 13.01
C VAL A 283 -3.72 14.61 13.02
N MET A 284 -2.55 15.16 13.38
CA MET A 284 -2.35 16.62 13.51
C MET A 284 -2.46 17.33 12.15
N MET A 285 -3.12 18.49 12.08
CA MET A 285 -3.18 19.27 10.84
C MET A 285 -1.86 20.00 10.55
N VAL A 286 -1.41 19.96 9.30
CA VAL A 286 -0.36 20.84 8.76
C VAL A 286 -1.06 21.94 7.97
N LYS A 287 -0.61 23.18 8.16
CA LYS A 287 -1.01 24.27 7.27
C LYS A 287 -0.29 24.06 5.93
N PRO A 288 -1.03 24.00 4.81
CA PRO A 288 -0.42 23.82 3.50
C PRO A 288 0.59 24.94 3.19
#